data_AF-A0A1E4GTQ6-F1
#
_entry.id   AF-A0A1E4GTQ6-F1
#
_cell.length_a   1.000
_cell.length_b   1.000
_cell.length_c   1.000
_cell.angle_alpha   90.00
_cell.angle_beta   90.00
_cell.angle_gamma   90.00
#
_symmetry.space_group_name_H-M   'P 1'
#
loop_
_entity.id
_entity.type
_entity.pdbx_description
1 polymer ?
#
loop_
_entity_poly.entity_id
_entity_poly.type
_entity_poly.pdbx_seq_one_letter_code
_entity_poly.pdbx_strand_id
1 'polypeptide(L)'
;MTTPYSMDLRERALARKAAGETHRQIAEALQIAPSCVSKWTKRVRETGSPAPAQVGGYKPRTLSGEVAEWLRRRIAAGPSTPRG
;
A
#
# COMPACT_ATOMS: atom_id res chain seq x y z
N MET A 1 -1.19 -11.13 -3.85
CA MET A 1 -1.30 -9.84 -4.55
C MET A 1 -2.60 -9.20 -4.15
N THR A 2 -2.57 -8.07 -3.45
CA THR A 2 -3.79 -7.31 -3.12
C THR A 2 -3.74 -6.02 -3.92
N THR A 3 -4.43 -6.00 -5.05
CA THR A 3 -4.54 -4.79 -5.85
C THR A 3 -5.52 -3.84 -5.15
N PRO A 4 -5.11 -2.61 -4.81
CA PRO A 4 -6.04 -1.64 -4.25
C PRO A 4 -7.10 -1.26 -5.28
N TYR A 5 -8.32 -0.95 -4.82
CA TYR A 5 -9.34 -0.33 -5.66
C TYR A 5 -8.81 0.95 -6.32
N SER A 6 -9.26 1.19 -7.56
CA SER A 6 -8.93 2.35 -8.38
C SER A 6 -9.18 3.68 -7.67
N MET A 7 -8.43 4.72 -8.04
CA MET A 7 -8.59 6.07 -7.50
C MET A 7 -9.98 6.64 -7.75
N ASP A 8 -10.52 6.49 -8.96
CA ASP A 8 -11.87 6.93 -9.33
C ASP A 8 -12.93 6.43 -8.32
N LEU A 9 -12.95 5.12 -8.06
CA LEU A 9 -13.90 4.50 -7.13
C LEU A 9 -13.80 5.10 -5.72
N ARG A 10 -12.59 5.41 -5.25
CA ARG A 10 -12.37 6.02 -3.93
C ARG A 10 -12.85 7.46 -3.90
N GLU A 11 -12.52 8.23 -4.93
CA GLU A 11 -12.91 9.63 -5.06
C GLU A 11 -14.43 9.76 -5.13
N ARG A 12 -15.11 8.92 -5.93
CA ARG A 12 -16.57 8.86 -5.99
C ARG A 12 -17.21 8.51 -4.65
N ALA A 13 -16.66 7.54 -3.93
CA ALA A 13 -17.15 7.20 -2.60
C ALA A 13 -17.02 8.37 -1.60
N LEU A 14 -15.91 9.10 -1.66
CA LEU A 14 -15.65 10.23 -0.78
C LEU A 14 -16.46 11.47 -1.15
N ALA A 15 -16.71 11.71 -2.44
CA ALA A 15 -17.61 12.76 -2.91
C ALA A 15 -19.03 12.54 -2.37
N ARG A 16 -19.54 11.30 -2.45
CA ARG A 16 -20.85 10.93 -1.86
C ARG A 16 -20.85 11.04 -0.34
N LYS A 17 -19.74 10.71 0.30
CA LYS A 17 -19.59 10.91 1.75
C LYS A 17 -19.65 12.39 2.13
N ALA A 18 -19.02 13.26 1.35
CA ALA A 18 -19.09 14.72 1.53
C ALA A 18 -20.50 15.26 1.29
N ALA A 19 -21.28 14.64 0.39
CA ALA A 19 -22.69 14.94 0.17
C ALA A 19 -23.62 14.47 1.32
N GLY A 20 -23.07 13.85 2.38
CA GLY A 20 -23.83 13.48 3.58
C GLY A 20 -24.36 12.04 3.59
N GLU A 21 -24.07 11.24 2.57
CA GLU A 21 -24.55 9.86 2.50
C GLU A 21 -23.92 8.95 3.58
N THR A 22 -24.69 7.96 4.03
CA THR A 22 -24.21 6.96 4.98
C THR A 22 -23.26 5.96 4.30
N HIS A 23 -22.38 5.31 5.07
CA HIS A 23 -21.47 4.32 4.51
C HIS A 23 -22.19 3.16 3.81
N ARG A 24 -23.38 2.77 4.29
CA ARG A 24 -24.17 1.69 3.68
C ARG A 24 -24.75 2.09 2.33
N GLN A 25 -25.32 3.29 2.20
CA GLN A 25 -25.85 3.81 0.93
C GLN A 25 -24.77 3.93 -0.14
N ILE A 26 -23.59 4.45 0.23
CA ILE A 26 -22.45 4.58 -0.68
C ILE A 26 -21.99 3.20 -1.15
N ALA A 27 -21.87 2.26 -0.22
CA ALA A 27 -21.40 0.90 -0.48
C ALA A 27 -22.34 0.12 -1.40
N GLU A 28 -23.64 0.22 -1.15
CA GLU A 28 -24.67 -0.38 -2.00
C GLU A 28 -24.61 0.18 -3.42
N ALA A 29 -24.61 1.50 -3.60
CA ALA A 29 -24.63 2.07 -4.93
C ALA A 29 -23.28 2.03 -5.67
N LEU A 30 -22.17 1.74 -4.99
CA LEU A 30 -20.86 1.46 -5.62
C LEU A 30 -20.52 -0.05 -5.67
N GLN A 31 -21.41 -0.91 -5.17
CA GLN A 31 -21.22 -2.36 -5.10
C GLN A 31 -19.90 -2.78 -4.42
N ILE A 32 -19.58 -2.12 -3.30
CA ILE A 32 -18.39 -2.40 -2.48
C ILE A 32 -18.79 -2.74 -1.04
N ALA A 33 -17.87 -3.34 -0.29
CA ALA A 33 -18.09 -3.55 1.14
C ALA A 33 -18.13 -2.21 1.92
N PRO A 34 -19.07 -1.99 2.86
CA PRO A 34 -19.17 -0.76 3.65
C PRO A 34 -17.91 -0.41 4.45
N SER A 35 -17.13 -1.42 4.82
CA SER A 35 -15.86 -1.24 5.51
C SER A 35 -14.81 -0.50 4.65
N CYS A 36 -14.90 -0.55 3.32
CA CYS A 36 -14.01 0.19 2.43
C CYS A 36 -14.22 1.70 2.58
N VAL A 37 -15.48 2.14 2.58
CA VAL A 37 -15.85 3.56 2.72
C VAL A 37 -15.37 4.10 4.07
N SER A 38 -15.55 3.33 5.16
CA SER A 38 -15.04 3.69 6.48
C SER A 38 -13.51 3.84 6.49
N LYS A 39 -12.79 2.87 5.91
CA LYS A 39 -11.32 2.90 5.82
C LYS A 39 -10.81 4.08 4.99
N TRP A 40 -11.45 4.41 3.88
CA TRP A 40 -11.05 5.56 3.05
C TRP A 40 -11.33 6.88 3.73
N THR A 41 -12.48 7.03 4.40
CA THR A 41 -12.79 8.23 5.18
C THR A 41 -11.77 8.45 6.30
N LYS A 42 -11.42 7.38 7.03
CA LYS A 42 -10.37 7.42 8.06
C LYS A 42 -9.02 7.84 7.48
N ARG A 43 -8.61 7.23 6.36
CA ARG A 43 -7.35 7.54 5.68
C ARG A 43 -7.25 8.99 5.23
N VAL A 44 -8.31 9.56 4.65
CA VAL A 44 -8.31 10.98 4.24
C VAL A 44 -8.17 11.89 5.46
N ARG A 45 -8.81 11.56 6.58
CA ARG A 45 -8.63 12.32 7.83
C ARG A 45 -7.20 12.25 8.38
N GLU A 46 -6.54 11.10 8.25
CA GLU A 46 -5.19 10.87 8.78
C GLU A 46 -4.07 11.41 7.86
N THR A 47 -4.26 11.35 6.55
CA THR A 47 -3.20 11.59 5.56
C THR A 47 -3.52 12.68 4.54
N GLY A 48 -4.75 13.19 4.52
CA GLY A 48 -5.23 14.15 3.52
C GLY A 48 -5.47 13.56 2.12
N SER A 49 -5.17 12.28 1.88
CA SER A 49 -5.22 11.68 0.54
C SER A 49 -6.04 10.37 0.50
N PRO A 50 -6.85 10.14 -0.54
CA PRO A 50 -7.51 8.85 -0.77
C PRO A 50 -6.57 7.77 -1.30
N ALA A 51 -5.34 8.13 -1.67
CA ALA A 51 -4.39 7.22 -2.31
C ALA A 51 -4.07 6.00 -1.42
N PRO A 52 -3.99 4.79 -1.99
CA PRO A 52 -3.53 3.62 -1.24
C PRO A 52 -2.13 3.84 -0.69
N ALA A 53 -1.89 3.24 0.47
CA ALA A 53 -0.54 3.02 0.96
C ALA A 53 0.25 2.11 0.02
N GLN A 54 1.58 2.19 0.13
CA GLN A 54 2.49 1.30 -0.58
C GLN A 54 2.12 -0.18 -0.32
N VAL A 55 1.94 -0.91 -1.42
CA VAL A 55 1.80 -2.37 -1.40
C VAL A 55 3.18 -2.97 -1.63
N GLY A 56 3.57 -3.96 -0.83
CA GLY A 56 4.92 -4.58 -0.89
C GLY A 56 5.80 -4.30 0.33
N GLY A 57 5.24 -3.69 1.38
CA GLY A 57 5.94 -3.43 2.63
C GLY A 57 6.84 -2.20 2.57
N TYR A 58 7.12 -1.64 3.74
CA TYR A 58 7.95 -0.43 3.90
C TYR A 58 9.40 -0.72 4.25
N LYS A 59 9.70 -1.99 4.61
CA LYS A 59 11.02 -2.38 5.08
C LYS A 59 12.01 -2.35 3.91
N PRO A 60 13.08 -1.55 3.99
CA PRO A 60 14.13 -1.58 2.98
C PRO A 60 14.77 -2.97 2.94
N ARG A 61 15.22 -3.38 1.76
CA ARG A 61 15.86 -4.68 1.57
C ARG A 61 17.17 -4.69 2.35
N THR A 62 17.37 -5.67 3.24
CA THR A 62 18.59 -5.79 4.06
C THR A 62 19.87 -5.81 3.21
N LEU A 63 19.81 -6.45 2.05
CA LEU A 63 20.88 -6.43 1.06
C LEU A 63 20.72 -5.21 0.14
N SER A 64 21.01 -4.02 0.67
CA SER A 64 21.05 -2.75 -0.05
C SER A 64 22.31 -1.95 0.26
N GLY A 65 22.65 -0.97 -0.58
CA GLY A 65 23.79 -0.08 -0.37
C GLY A 65 25.12 -0.83 -0.24
N GLU A 66 25.94 -0.39 0.71
CA GLU A 66 27.29 -0.92 0.97
C GLU A 66 27.28 -2.43 1.25
N VAL A 67 26.28 -2.95 1.98
CA VAL A 67 26.16 -4.39 2.29
C VAL A 67 25.99 -5.21 1.02
N ALA A 68 25.17 -4.72 0.07
CA ALA A 68 24.98 -5.39 -1.21
C ALA A 68 26.25 -5.34 -2.07
N GLU A 69 26.96 -4.22 -2.04
CA GLU A 69 28.19 -4.06 -2.81
C GLU A 69 29.33 -4.92 -2.26
N TRP A 70 29.48 -4.96 -0.93
CA TRP A 70 30.40 -5.87 -0.26
C TRP A 70 30.10 -7.32 -0.62
N LEU A 71 28.83 -7.73 -0.59
CA LEU A 71 28.43 -9.09 -0.92
C LEU A 71 28.74 -9.43 -2.40
N ARG A 72 28.48 -8.50 -3.33
CA ARG A 72 28.82 -8.69 -4.76
C ARG A 72 30.33 -8.85 -4.95
N ARG A 73 31.14 -7.99 -4.33
CA ARG A 73 32.61 -8.10 -4.35
C ARG A 73 33.06 -9.43 -3.76
N ARG A 74 32.45 -9.85 -2.65
CA ARG A 74 32.78 -11.11 -1.97
C ARG A 74 32.51 -12.34 -2.84
N ILE A 75 31.40 -12.35 -3.57
CA ILE A 75 31.03 -13.43 -4.50
C ILE A 75 31.95 -13.43 -5.72
N ALA A 76 32.29 -12.25 -6.26
CA ALA A 76 33.18 -12.11 -7.42
C ALA A 76 34.64 -12.56 -7.13
N ALA A 77 35.10 -12.45 -5.88
CA ALA A 77 36.45 -12.83 -5.46
C ALA A 77 36.70 -14.35 -5.42
N GLY A 78 35.77 -15.18 -5.89
CA GLY A 78 35.92 -16.64 -6.01
C GLY A 78 35.22 -17.43 -4.89
N PRO A 79 35.17 -18.76 -5.01
CA PRO A 79 34.36 -19.61 -4.14
C PRO A 79 34.79 -19.47 -2.69
N SER A 80 33.88 -19.00 -1.86
CA SER A 80 34.00 -19.05 -0.42
C SER A 80 33.12 -20.15 0.12
N THR A 81 33.71 -21.31 0.39
CA THR A 81 33.11 -22.26 1.30
C THR A 81 32.92 -21.59 2.65
N PRO A 82 31.69 -21.46 3.18
CA PRO A 82 31.49 -21.13 4.57
C PRO A 82 31.86 -22.40 5.35
N ARG A 83 33.15 -22.60 5.63
CA ARG A 83 33.53 -23.49 6.73
C ARG A 83 33.29 -22.68 8.00
N GLY A 84 32.38 -23.20 8.82
CA GLY A 84 31.97 -22.61 10.09
C GLY A 84 33.12 -22.44 11.07
#